data_AF-A0A6G0YNI4-F1
#
_entry.id   AF-A0A6G0YNI4-F1
#
_cell.length_a   1.000
_cell.length_b   1.000
_cell.length_c   1.000
_cell.angle_alpha   90.00
_cell.angle_beta   90.00
_cell.angle_gamma   90.00
#
_symmetry.space_group_name_H-M   'P 1'
#
loop_
_entity.id
_entity.type
_entity.pdbx_description
1 polymer ?
#
loop_
_entity_poly.entity_id
_entity_poly.type
_entity_poly.pdbx_seq_one_letter_code
_entity_poly.pdbx_strand_id
1 'polypeptide(L)'
;MSLHFQKEKIEFDEPIYVGFSILDVSKTYIYNFHYNIMKNKYGKKISLLFTDTDSLIYRIKTNNFFNDLKFDLLDHFDTSNFPINHYCFRFF
;
A
#
# COMPACT_ATOMS: atom_id res chain seq x y z
N MET A 1 48.30 25.21 14.42
CA MET A 1 47.65 24.11 15.14
C MET A 1 46.25 24.58 15.52
N SER A 2 45.22 24.22 14.76
CA SER A 2 43.83 24.55 15.11
C SER A 2 43.26 23.45 16.00
N LEU A 3 42.80 23.82 17.20
CA LEU A 3 42.07 22.94 18.10
C LEU A 3 40.61 22.88 17.63
N HIS A 4 40.20 21.74 17.07
CA HIS A 4 38.80 21.45 16.79
C HIS A 4 38.17 20.77 18.01
N PHE A 5 37.23 21.46 18.67
CA PHE A 5 36.42 20.88 19.72
C PHE A 5 35.29 20.04 19.11
N GLN A 6 35.25 18.74 19.42
CA GLN A 6 34.09 17.89 19.13
C GLN A 6 32.97 18.22 20.13
N LYS A 7 31.72 18.28 19.65
CA LYS A 7 30.55 18.36 20.53
C LYS A 7 30.46 17.06 21.35
N GLU A 8 30.49 17.18 22.68
CA GLU A 8 30.30 16.04 23.59
C GLU A 8 28.85 15.54 23.62
N LYS A 9 27.89 16.41 23.28
CA LYS A 9 26.45 16.09 23.22
C LYS A 9 25.86 16.55 21.91
N ILE A 10 25.16 15.64 21.23
CA ILE A 10 24.36 15.92 20.04
C ILE A 10 22.90 15.63 20.41
N GLU A 11 22.05 16.64 20.23
CA GLU A 11 20.61 16.51 20.38
C GLU A 11 20.01 16.38 18.98
N PHE A 12 19.21 15.34 18.79
CA PHE A 12 18.68 14.96 17.48
C PHE A 12 17.19 15.23 17.44
N ASP A 13 16.83 16.51 17.30
CA ASP A 13 15.46 17.02 17.24
C ASP A 13 14.93 17.08 15.80
N GLU A 14 15.13 15.98 15.06
CA GLU A 14 14.67 15.84 13.70
C GLU A 14 13.78 14.59 13.60
N PRO A 15 12.63 14.65 12.92
CA PRO A 15 11.65 13.56 12.90
C PRO A 15 12.07 12.37 12.00
N ILE A 16 13.35 12.20 11.73
CA ILE A 16 13.88 11.20 10.79
C ILE A 16 13.50 9.77 11.20
N TYR A 17 13.62 9.43 12.48
CA TYR A 17 13.27 8.10 12.99
C TYR A 17 11.76 7.84 12.93
N VAL A 18 10.95 8.86 13.18
CA VAL A 18 9.49 8.78 13.07
C VAL A 18 9.10 8.58 11.61
N GLY A 19 9.66 9.38 10.70
CA GLY A 19 9.44 9.24 9.26
C GLY A 19 9.85 7.87 8.73
N PHE A 20 11.00 7.34 9.16
CA PHE A 20 11.45 5.99 8.80
C PHE A 20 10.47 4.92 9.30
N SER A 21 10.03 5.03 10.55
CA SER A 21 9.09 4.07 11.14
C SER A 21 7.73 4.07 10.43
N ILE A 22 7.20 5.26 10.11
CA ILE A 22 5.96 5.40 9.34
C ILE A 22 6.11 4.79 7.95
N LEU A 23 7.22 5.07 7.26
CA LEU A 23 7.48 4.51 5.93
C LEU A 23 7.54 2.98 5.96
N ASP A 24 8.16 2.39 6.98
CA ASP A 24 8.29 0.93 7.11
C ASP A 24 6.94 0.26 7.39
N VAL A 25 6.12 0.88 8.24
CA VAL A 25 4.74 0.46 8.47
C VAL A 25 3.91 0.56 7.18
N SER A 26 3.98 1.67 6.45
CA SER A 26 3.27 1.85 5.18
C SER A 26 3.65 0.79 4.14
N LYS A 27 4.93 0.45 4.00
CA LYS A 27 5.38 -0.64 3.12
C LYS A 27 4.81 -1.98 3.53
N THR A 28 4.71 -2.25 4.82
CA THR A 28 4.14 -3.51 5.35
C THR A 28 2.69 -3.68 4.90
N TYR A 29 1.88 -2.62 4.94
CA TYR A 29 0.50 -2.66 4.45
C TYR A 29 0.42 -2.92 2.94
N ILE A 30 1.23 -2.21 2.14
CA ILE A 30 1.29 -2.38 0.68
C ILE A 30 1.72 -3.80 0.31
N TYR A 31 2.73 -4.36 0.97
CA TYR A 31 3.21 -5.71 0.72
C TYR A 31 2.22 -6.78 1.17
N ASN A 32 1.56 -6.59 2.31
CA ASN A 32 0.49 -7.48 2.74
C ASN A 32 -0.63 -7.54 1.69
N PHE A 33 -1.06 -6.38 1.18
CA PHE A 33 -2.05 -6.32 0.10
C PHE A 33 -1.57 -6.97 -1.20
N HIS A 34 -0.32 -6.73 -1.60
CA HIS A 34 0.23 -7.35 -2.81
C HIS A 34 0.33 -8.87 -2.67
N TYR A 35 1.02 -9.39 -1.66
CA TYR A 35 1.37 -10.81 -1.57
C TYR A 35 0.23 -11.67 -1.04
N ASN A 36 -0.42 -11.25 0.05
CA ASN A 36 -1.39 -12.09 0.75
C ASN A 36 -2.80 -11.99 0.18
N ILE A 37 -3.15 -10.88 -0.47
CA ILE A 37 -4.46 -10.65 -1.07
C ILE A 37 -4.39 -10.84 -2.59
N MET A 38 -3.74 -9.92 -3.30
CA MET A 38 -3.79 -9.88 -4.78
C MET A 38 -3.03 -11.03 -5.43
N LYS A 39 -1.80 -11.32 -4.98
CA LYS A 39 -0.97 -12.39 -5.55
C LYS A 39 -1.50 -13.77 -5.18
N ASN A 40 -2.02 -13.93 -3.96
CA ASN A 40 -2.67 -15.17 -3.54
C ASN A 40 -3.90 -15.48 -4.39
N LYS A 41 -4.79 -14.49 -4.61
CA LYS A 41 -6.01 -14.66 -5.42
C LYS A 41 -5.73 -15.01 -6.88
N TYR A 42 -4.83 -14.28 -7.53
CA TYR A 42 -4.65 -14.40 -8.99
C TYR A 42 -3.44 -15.27 -9.39
N GLY A 43 -2.51 -15.57 -8.49
CA GLY A 43 -1.34 -16.39 -8.74
C GLY A 43 -0.49 -15.92 -9.93
N LYS A 44 -0.48 -16.70 -11.01
CA LYS A 44 0.25 -16.37 -12.25
C LYS A 44 -0.53 -15.42 -13.18
N LYS A 45 -1.81 -15.15 -12.90
CA LYS A 45 -2.69 -14.29 -13.71
C LYS A 45 -2.57 -12.79 -13.39
N ILE A 46 -1.70 -12.42 -12.46
CA ILE A 46 -1.43 -11.02 -12.10
C ILE A 46 0.02 -10.65 -12.39
N SER A 47 0.23 -9.47 -12.98
CA SER A 47 1.52 -8.83 -13.14
C SER A 47 1.47 -7.45 -12.50
N LEU A 48 2.43 -7.15 -11.62
CA LEU A 48 2.65 -5.81 -11.12
C LEU A 48 3.45 -5.04 -12.17
N LEU A 49 2.86 -3.98 -12.71
CA LEU A 49 3.47 -3.17 -13.78
C LEU A 49 4.28 -2.01 -13.21
N PHE A 50 3.79 -1.40 -12.13
CA PHE A 50 4.41 -0.24 -11.51
C PHE A 50 4.01 -0.12 -10.04
N THR A 51 4.87 0.52 -9.25
CA THR A 51 4.66 0.83 -7.83
C THR A 51 5.19 2.21 -7.50
N ASP A 52 4.43 2.98 -6.72
CA ASP A 52 4.88 4.21 -6.07
C ASP A 52 4.65 4.13 -4.55
N THR A 53 4.83 5.24 -3.85
CA THR A 53 4.74 5.41 -2.39
C THR A 53 3.42 4.92 -1.80
N ASP A 54 2.33 5.07 -2.54
CA ASP A 54 0.96 4.77 -2.09
C ASP A 54 0.13 4.01 -3.14
N SER A 55 0.69 3.68 -4.30
CA SER A 55 -0.06 3.15 -5.43
C SER A 55 0.60 1.95 -6.11
N LEU A 56 -0.25 1.05 -6.62
CA LEU A 56 0.14 -0.16 -7.33
C LEU A 56 -0.63 -0.22 -8.65
N ILE A 57 0.06 -0.47 -9.76
CA ILE A 57 -0.56 -0.64 -11.07
C ILE A 57 -0.46 -2.12 -11.46
N TYR A 58 -1.60 -2.75 -11.66
CA TYR A 58 -1.70 -4.17 -12.00
C TYR A 58 -2.22 -4.41 -13.41
N ARG A 59 -1.69 -5.46 -14.03
CA ARG A 59 -2.34 -6.16 -15.13
C ARG A 59 -2.88 -7.48 -14.61
N ILE A 60 -4.20 -7.62 -14.60
CA ILE A 60 -4.91 -8.81 -14.11
C ILE A 60 -5.60 -9.50 -15.28
N LYS A 61 -5.42 -10.82 -15.39
CA LYS A 61 -6.14 -11.67 -16.34
C LYS A 61 -7.30 -12.36 -15.62
N THR A 62 -8.50 -11.80 -15.75
CA THR A 62 -9.75 -12.34 -15.18
C THR A 62 -10.90 -12.12 -16.17
N ASN A 63 -11.98 -12.88 -16.01
CA ASN A 63 -13.18 -12.75 -16.85
C ASN A 63 -13.95 -11.47 -16.51
N ASN A 64 -14.09 -11.16 -15.22
CA ASN A 64 -14.76 -9.96 -14.75
C ASN A 64 -14.19 -9.53 -13.38
N PHE A 65 -13.38 -8.47 -13.39
CA PHE A 65 -12.76 -7.94 -12.19
C PHE A 65 -13.78 -7.43 -11.17
N PHE A 66 -14.92 -6.88 -11.60
CA PHE A 66 -15.93 -6.39 -10.67
C PHE A 66 -16.69 -7.52 -9.96
N ASN A 67 -16.81 -8.70 -10.57
CA ASN A 67 -17.29 -9.89 -9.86
C ASN A 67 -16.27 -10.32 -8.80
N ASP A 68 -14.99 -10.38 -9.18
CA ASP A 68 -13.90 -10.68 -8.24
C ASP A 68 -13.87 -9.66 -7.09
N LEU A 69 -14.18 -8.40 -7.38
CA LEU A 69 -14.32 -7.33 -6.40
C LEU A 69 -15.49 -7.60 -5.45
N LYS A 70 -16.67 -7.93 -5.99
CA LYS A 70 -17.90 -8.12 -5.22
C LYS A 70 -17.82 -9.30 -4.26
N PHE A 71 -17.27 -10.42 -4.71
CA PHE A 71 -17.36 -11.70 -3.98
C PHE A 71 -16.17 -11.98 -3.08
N ASP A 72 -14.94 -11.55 -3.44
CA ASP A 72 -13.76 -11.91 -2.63
C ASP A 72 -12.78 -10.76 -2.33
N LEU A 73 -12.97 -9.54 -2.84
CA LEU A 73 -12.05 -8.42 -2.54
C LEU A 73 -12.71 -7.21 -1.90
N LEU A 74 -14.03 -7.20 -1.71
CA LEU A 74 -14.76 -6.02 -1.25
C LEU A 74 -14.21 -5.46 0.07
N ASP A 75 -13.74 -6.32 0.97
CA ASP A 75 -13.12 -5.99 2.28
C ASP A 75 -11.77 -5.28 2.20
N HIS A 76 -11.17 -5.22 1.02
CA HIS A 76 -9.87 -4.60 0.81
C HIS A 76 -9.92 -3.36 -0.09
N PHE A 77 -11.12 -2.94 -0.50
CA PHE A 77 -11.31 -1.79 -1.38
C PHE A 77 -12.36 -0.84 -0.81
N ASP A 78 -12.08 0.45 -0.96
CA ASP A 78 -13.10 1.48 -0.79
C ASP A 78 -13.92 1.61 -2.08
N THR A 79 -15.21 1.26 -2.00
CA THR A 79 -16.17 1.39 -3.09
C THR A 79 -17.30 2.36 -2.76
N SER A 80 -17.13 3.17 -1.72
CA SER A 80 -18.12 4.17 -1.27
C SER A 80 -18.35 5.27 -2.31
N ASN A 81 -17.38 5.50 -3.19
CA ASN A 81 -17.47 6.49 -4.27
C ASN A 81 -18.13 5.94 -5.56
N PHE A 82 -18.62 4.69 -5.56
CA PHE A 82 -19.39 4.18 -6.69
C PHE A 82 -20.82 4.75 -6.70
N PRO A 83 -21.49 4.80 -7.88
CA PRO A 83 -22.91 5.12 -7.92
C PRO A 83 -23.71 4.18 -7.02
N ILE A 84 -24.74 4.70 -6.34
CA ILE A 84 -25.56 3.91 -5.38
C ILE A 84 -26.16 2.66 -6.02
N ASN A 85 -26.48 2.71 -7.32
CA ASN A 85 -27.06 1.59 -8.05
C ASN A 85 -26.00 0.57 -8.55
N HIS A 86 -24.72 0.81 -8.28
CA HIS A 86 -23.64 -0.08 -8.67
C HIS A 86 -23.58 -1.27 -7.70
N TYR A 87 -23.52 -2.50 -8.20
CA TYR A 87 -23.58 -3.69 -7.36
C TYR A 87 -22.38 -3.86 -6.40
N CYS A 88 -21.23 -3.27 -6.70
CA CYS A 88 -20.09 -3.20 -5.79
C CYS A 88 -20.13 -2.03 -4.80
N PHE A 89 -21.15 -1.18 -4.82
CA PHE A 89 -21.29 -0.09 -3.86
C PHE A 89 -21.38 -0.64 -2.43
N ARG A 90 -20.57 -0.08 -1.52
CA ARG A 90 -20.62 -0.37 -0.09
C ARG A 90 -20.17 0.84 0.72
N PHE A 91 -20.93 1.18 1.76
CA PHE A 91 -20.50 2.11 2.80
C PHE A 91 -19.59 1.40 3.81
N PHE A 92 -18.59 2.12 4.30
CA PHE A 92 -17.61 1.65 5.30
C PHE A 92 -18.26 1.02 6.53
#